data_AF-A0A093Z2N4-F1
#
_entry.id   AF-A0A093Z2N4-F1
#
_cell.length_a   1.000
_cell.length_b   1.000
_cell.length_c   1.000
_cell.angle_alpha   90.00
_cell.angle_beta   90.00
_cell.angle_gamma   90.00
#
_symmetry.space_group_name_H-M   'P 1'
#
loop_
_entity.id
_entity.type
_entity.pdbx_description
1 polymer ?
#
loop_
_entity_poly.entity_id
_entity_poly.type
_entity_poly.pdbx_seq_one_letter_code
_entity_poly.pdbx_strand_id
1 'polypeptide(L)'
;MDNAVVDKAIAAIKTADLTPTEHLILRDFVKEAYEPSLAARVVLDRISDDGRPVEETLRVLKEDWHGLVGIISCPAPFDAHLKDLVGRRDQFRYRVTPATHQQLDAPEPTFTIPPTLSQLVGDKESKHPSKSLLDAFMTPSRAARLLSMVARSWDDFDENAGQGELKSRYFIMPIYPEKDGRSKATPSPKPLSPRTHCKFANALHQFYVEDRIAEGWGPLQSPSFFSRNTQRIARAIWLLVPKFIRVACYHYLLEKGKPKYGFDISEVVQQLPFGLYAKCNHTHSNEANALRLLEREAPSIPAPLLIDTFCHNSYDWFISTRVPGTRAHGLLHRTSYPERDQLAADLSHFIAQMQKIPNTTPYRFANITGGPIYDRRIDSPGAGPNVLIDGGRLSGIVDWESAAFMPTYWECAKAMRTARSEEAKEIYEKIWGDKFEVELEPERWIWNAFPFLG
;
A
#
# COMPACT_ATOMS: atom_id res chain seq x y z
N MET A 1 -32.52 19.65 14.34
CA MET A 1 -31.86 20.86 13.77
C MET A 1 -30.48 20.53 13.23
N ASP A 2 -29.68 19.73 13.96
CA ASP A 2 -28.29 19.40 13.57
C ASP A 2 -28.12 18.75 12.19
N ASN A 3 -29.03 17.85 11.78
CA ASN A 3 -28.96 17.25 10.44
C ASN A 3 -29.14 18.27 9.32
N ALA A 4 -29.99 19.29 9.52
CA ALA A 4 -30.23 20.31 8.49
C ALA A 4 -28.99 21.18 8.23
N VAL A 5 -28.18 21.43 9.25
CA VAL A 5 -26.91 22.17 9.12
C VAL A 5 -25.89 21.35 8.35
N VAL A 6 -25.80 20.04 8.66
CA VAL A 6 -24.93 19.11 7.94
C VAL A 6 -25.34 19.01 6.47
N ASP A 7 -26.63 18.82 6.19
CA ASP A 7 -27.15 18.72 4.83
C ASP A 7 -26.87 19.99 4.01
N LYS A 8 -27.02 21.16 4.63
CA LYS A 8 -26.70 22.44 3.99
C LYS A 8 -25.22 22.57 3.65
N ALA A 9 -24.33 22.20 4.57
CA ALA A 9 -22.88 22.23 4.31
C ALA A 9 -22.47 21.25 3.21
N ILE A 10 -23.00 20.02 3.25
CA ILE A 10 -22.74 19.00 2.23
C ILE A 10 -23.30 19.43 0.87
N ALA A 11 -24.46 20.07 0.82
CA ALA A 11 -25.02 20.62 -0.41
C ALA A 11 -24.11 21.71 -1.00
N ALA A 12 -23.66 22.67 -0.16
CA ALA A 12 -22.74 23.72 -0.60
C ALA A 12 -21.43 23.15 -1.17
N ILE A 13 -20.84 22.14 -0.52
CA ILE A 13 -19.66 21.43 -1.01
C ILE A 13 -19.94 20.75 -2.35
N LYS A 14 -21.09 20.09 -2.52
CA LYS A 14 -21.45 19.36 -3.75
C LYS A 14 -21.73 20.27 -4.94
N THR A 15 -22.22 21.49 -4.71
CA THR A 15 -22.57 22.43 -5.78
C THR A 15 -21.39 23.29 -6.24
N ALA A 16 -20.32 23.35 -5.44
CA ALA A 16 -19.11 24.10 -5.77
C ALA A 16 -18.31 23.42 -6.89
N ASP A 17 -17.65 24.21 -7.75
CA ASP A 17 -16.78 23.72 -8.82
C ASP A 17 -15.42 23.27 -8.26
N LEU A 18 -15.40 22.03 -7.78
CA LEU A 18 -14.26 21.37 -7.16
C LEU A 18 -13.89 20.09 -7.91
N THR A 19 -12.63 19.68 -7.79
CA THR A 19 -12.19 18.38 -8.28
C THR A 19 -12.83 17.25 -7.44
N PRO A 20 -12.93 16.02 -7.99
CA PRO A 20 -13.44 14.87 -7.22
C PRO A 20 -12.72 14.64 -5.89
N THR A 21 -11.40 14.83 -5.84
CA THR A 21 -10.60 14.68 -4.62
C THR A 21 -10.90 15.77 -3.59
N GLU A 22 -11.03 17.04 -4.04
CA GLU A 22 -11.43 18.16 -3.17
C GLU A 22 -12.82 17.90 -2.54
N HIS A 23 -13.78 17.42 -3.33
CA HIS A 23 -15.10 17.04 -2.82
C HIS A 23 -15.02 15.92 -1.76
N LEU A 24 -14.21 14.88 -2.00
CA LEU A 24 -14.04 13.79 -1.03
C LEU A 24 -13.44 14.29 0.28
N ILE A 25 -12.34 15.05 0.22
CA ILE A 25 -11.66 15.59 1.40
C ILE A 25 -12.61 16.44 2.25
N LEU A 26 -13.30 17.41 1.63
CA LEU A 26 -14.16 18.34 2.35
C LEU A 26 -15.43 17.66 2.89
N ARG A 27 -15.98 16.70 2.15
CA ARG A 27 -17.12 15.91 2.60
C ARG A 27 -16.73 15.03 3.79
N ASP A 28 -15.57 14.41 3.75
CA ASP A 28 -15.08 13.52 4.80
C ASP A 28 -14.70 14.32 6.06
N PHE A 29 -14.19 15.55 5.92
CA PHE A 29 -14.01 16.47 7.06
C PHE A 29 -15.31 16.67 7.86
N VAL A 30 -16.46 16.82 7.17
CA VAL A 30 -17.76 16.99 7.83
C VAL A 30 -18.28 15.65 8.38
N LYS A 31 -18.30 14.60 7.55
CA LYS A 31 -18.94 13.32 7.89
C LYS A 31 -18.16 12.53 8.94
N GLU A 32 -16.84 12.60 8.90
CA GLU A 32 -16.00 11.83 9.82
C GLU A 32 -15.74 12.56 11.13
N ALA A 33 -16.12 13.83 11.27
CA ALA A 33 -16.04 14.52 12.56
C ALA A 33 -16.80 13.75 13.67
N TYR A 34 -16.36 13.90 14.92
CA TYR A 34 -17.05 13.32 16.07
C TYR A 34 -18.47 13.87 16.22
N GLU A 35 -18.67 15.14 15.88
CA GLU A 35 -19.96 15.79 15.76
C GLU A 35 -20.02 16.52 14.41
N PRO A 36 -20.64 15.91 13.39
CA PRO A 36 -20.71 16.49 12.04
C PRO A 36 -21.28 17.91 11.98
N SER A 37 -22.17 18.27 12.92
CA SER A 37 -22.74 19.62 13.00
C SER A 37 -21.74 20.70 13.41
N LEU A 38 -20.66 20.37 14.12
CA LEU A 38 -19.59 21.33 14.43
C LEU A 38 -18.72 21.60 13.19
N ALA A 39 -18.30 20.53 12.50
CA ALA A 39 -17.54 20.66 11.25
C ALA A 39 -18.36 21.37 10.15
N ALA A 40 -19.65 21.04 10.03
CA ALA A 40 -20.57 21.70 9.09
C ALA A 40 -20.73 23.20 9.36
N ARG A 41 -20.78 23.62 10.63
CA ARG A 41 -20.82 25.04 11.00
C ARG A 41 -19.56 25.76 10.55
N VAL A 42 -18.38 25.20 10.80
CA VAL A 42 -17.13 25.82 10.32
C VAL A 42 -17.11 26.02 8.80
N VAL A 43 -17.63 25.05 8.04
CA VAL A 43 -17.77 25.19 6.58
C VAL A 43 -18.68 26.37 6.23
N LEU A 44 -19.88 26.43 6.82
CA LEU A 44 -20.88 27.45 6.50
C LEU A 44 -20.50 28.85 6.99
N ASP A 45 -19.88 28.95 8.16
CA ASP A 45 -19.40 30.21 8.74
C ASP A 45 -18.31 30.80 7.84
N ARG A 46 -17.33 29.99 7.40
CA ARG A 46 -16.31 30.43 6.44
C ARG A 46 -16.91 30.89 5.12
N ILE A 47 -17.88 30.15 4.56
CA ILE A 47 -18.58 30.56 3.32
C ILE A 47 -19.31 31.91 3.51
N SER A 48 -19.85 32.16 4.70
CA SER A 48 -20.65 33.36 4.97
C SER A 48 -19.80 34.59 5.30
N ASP A 49 -18.64 34.42 5.94
CA ASP A 49 -17.82 35.50 6.47
C ASP A 49 -16.85 36.13 5.45
N ASP A 50 -16.44 35.38 4.43
CA ASP A 50 -15.21 35.70 3.67
C ASP A 50 -15.41 36.57 2.43
N GLY A 51 -16.66 36.77 1.97
CA GLY A 51 -17.00 37.54 0.76
C GLY A 51 -16.39 37.00 -0.56
N ARG A 52 -15.57 35.95 -0.48
CA ARG A 52 -14.90 35.25 -1.56
C ARG A 52 -15.86 34.26 -2.24
N PRO A 53 -15.56 33.83 -3.48
CA PRO A 53 -16.28 32.71 -4.10
C PRO A 53 -16.23 31.47 -3.21
N VAL A 54 -17.33 30.72 -3.17
CA VAL A 54 -17.48 29.53 -2.33
C VAL A 54 -16.34 28.54 -2.55
N GLU A 55 -15.92 28.37 -3.80
CA GLU A 55 -14.85 27.48 -4.23
C GLU A 55 -13.50 27.89 -3.63
N GLU A 56 -13.19 29.19 -3.61
CA GLU A 56 -11.95 29.70 -3.05
C GLU A 56 -11.91 29.47 -1.53
N THR A 57 -13.01 29.80 -0.85
CA THR A 57 -13.15 29.57 0.60
C THR A 57 -13.01 28.09 0.96
N LEU A 58 -13.62 27.20 0.17
CA LEU A 58 -13.53 25.75 0.39
C LEU A 58 -12.10 25.23 0.16
N ARG A 59 -11.37 25.76 -0.82
CA ARG A 59 -9.94 25.43 -1.02
C ARG A 59 -9.08 25.91 0.15
N VAL A 60 -9.30 27.12 0.66
CA VAL A 60 -8.59 27.61 1.86
C VAL A 60 -8.87 26.72 3.08
N LEU A 61 -10.12 26.29 3.27
CA LEU A 61 -10.46 25.34 4.33
C LEU A 61 -9.74 23.99 4.16
N LYS A 62 -9.66 23.49 2.93
CA LYS A 62 -8.93 22.26 2.61
C LYS A 62 -7.44 22.41 2.94
N GLU A 63 -6.80 23.51 2.56
CA GLU A 63 -5.38 23.77 2.86
C GLU A 63 -5.11 23.87 4.38
N ASP A 64 -5.98 24.56 5.13
CA ASP A 64 -5.86 24.59 6.60
C ASP A 64 -6.02 23.20 7.23
N TRP A 65 -6.92 22.39 6.67
CA TRP A 65 -7.15 21.00 7.07
C TRP A 65 -5.94 20.12 6.73
N HIS A 66 -5.34 20.31 5.55
CA HIS A 66 -4.11 19.64 5.13
C HIS A 66 -2.97 19.96 6.09
N GLY A 67 -2.79 21.24 6.46
CA GLY A 67 -1.80 21.66 7.44
C GLY A 67 -1.97 20.97 8.80
N LEU A 68 -3.22 20.84 9.29
CA LEU A 68 -3.49 20.10 10.53
C LEU A 68 -3.14 18.61 10.42
N VAL A 69 -3.56 17.97 9.33
CA VAL A 69 -3.29 16.55 9.09
C VAL A 69 -1.79 16.30 8.90
N GLY A 70 -1.08 17.23 8.25
CA GLY A 70 0.37 17.21 8.09
C GLY A 70 1.13 17.20 9.43
N ILE A 71 0.65 17.96 10.43
CA ILE A 71 1.19 17.91 11.79
C ILE A 71 1.00 16.50 12.39
N ILE A 72 -0.17 15.89 12.20
CA ILE A 72 -0.50 14.56 12.72
C ILE A 72 0.32 13.46 12.03
N SER A 73 0.56 13.57 10.72
CA SER A 73 1.30 12.58 9.93
C SER A 73 2.82 12.73 10.01
N CYS A 74 3.31 13.85 10.55
CA CYS A 74 4.73 14.15 10.56
C CYS A 74 5.50 13.08 11.37
N PRO A 75 6.43 12.33 10.73
CA PRO A 75 7.25 11.37 11.43
C PRO A 75 8.15 12.12 12.40
N ALA A 76 7.97 11.87 13.70
CA ALA A 76 8.93 12.39 14.66
C ALA A 76 10.15 11.45 14.71
N PRO A 77 11.36 12.01 14.88
CA PRO A 77 12.58 11.21 14.90
C PRO A 77 12.51 10.16 16.02
N PHE A 78 12.85 8.92 15.65
CA PHE A 78 13.09 7.83 16.59
C PHE A 78 14.49 8.04 17.17
N ASP A 79 14.57 8.71 18.32
CA ASP A 79 15.87 8.94 18.95
C ASP A 79 16.49 7.62 19.47
N ALA A 80 17.81 7.66 19.70
CA ALA A 80 18.56 6.49 20.16
C ALA A 80 18.06 5.97 21.53
N HIS A 81 17.50 6.86 22.35
CA HIS A 81 16.97 6.53 23.67
C HIS A 81 15.67 5.72 23.57
N LEU A 82 14.74 6.12 22.71
CA LEU A 82 13.51 5.37 22.41
C LEU A 82 13.82 3.99 21.82
N LYS A 83 14.81 3.92 20.93
CA LYS A 83 15.29 2.64 20.38
C LYS A 83 15.85 1.72 21.48
N ASP A 84 16.58 2.28 22.44
CA ASP A 84 17.08 1.54 23.61
C ASP A 84 15.94 1.11 24.55
N LEU A 85 14.94 1.96 24.81
CA LEU A 85 13.76 1.61 25.60
C LEU A 85 12.97 0.46 24.98
N VAL A 86 12.67 0.54 23.67
CA VAL A 86 11.99 -0.55 22.93
C VAL A 86 12.84 -1.81 22.93
N GLY A 87 14.16 -1.66 22.73
CA GLY A 87 15.12 -2.76 22.83
C GLY A 87 15.06 -3.44 24.21
N ARG A 88 15.15 -2.70 25.30
CA ARG A 88 15.06 -3.25 26.67
C ARG A 88 13.71 -3.90 26.93
N ARG A 89 12.61 -3.29 26.49
CA ARG A 89 11.25 -3.84 26.60
C ARG A 89 11.15 -5.21 25.92
N ASP A 90 11.67 -5.31 24.69
CA ASP A 90 11.63 -6.54 23.90
C ASP A 90 12.81 -7.48 24.21
N GLN A 91 13.62 -7.17 25.24
CA GLN A 91 14.86 -7.85 25.58
C GLN A 91 15.86 -7.95 24.41
N PHE A 92 15.78 -7.02 23.47
CA PHE A 92 16.50 -6.98 22.20
C PHE A 92 16.25 -8.24 21.35
N ARG A 93 15.09 -8.88 21.54
CA ARG A 93 14.65 -10.07 20.78
C ARG A 93 13.52 -9.70 19.84
N TYR A 94 13.52 -10.32 18.68
CA TYR A 94 12.39 -10.25 17.75
C TYR A 94 11.16 -11.05 18.22
N ARG A 95 11.35 -11.98 19.17
CA ARG A 95 10.34 -12.92 19.64
C ARG A 95 9.79 -12.42 20.99
N VAL A 96 8.60 -11.83 20.96
CA VAL A 96 7.96 -11.18 22.13
C VAL A 96 7.34 -12.21 23.09
N THR A 97 7.07 -13.43 22.62
CA THR A 97 6.52 -14.51 23.46
C THR A 97 7.64 -15.24 24.22
N PRO A 98 7.53 -15.44 25.55
CA PRO A 98 8.47 -16.24 26.31
C PRO A 98 8.55 -17.68 25.77
N ALA A 99 9.76 -18.28 25.78
CA ALA A 99 9.97 -19.67 25.38
C ALA A 99 9.19 -20.69 26.24
N THR A 100 8.73 -20.26 27.42
CA THR A 100 7.99 -21.06 28.40
C THR A 100 6.49 -21.15 28.13
N HIS A 101 5.97 -20.47 27.10
CA HIS A 101 4.53 -20.45 26.76
C HIS A 101 3.62 -20.03 27.95
N GLN A 102 4.14 -19.24 28.90
CA GLN A 102 3.32 -18.72 29.99
C GLN A 102 2.18 -17.86 29.44
N GLN A 103 1.00 -18.01 30.03
CA GLN A 103 -0.18 -17.23 29.69
C GLN A 103 0.10 -15.75 29.98
N LEU A 104 0.06 -14.95 28.92
CA LEU A 104 0.26 -13.52 28.99
C LEU A 104 -1.04 -12.84 29.43
N ASP A 105 -0.93 -11.81 30.26
CA ASP A 105 -2.07 -10.93 30.54
C ASP A 105 -2.55 -10.27 29.24
N ALA A 106 -3.83 -9.91 29.20
CA ALA A 106 -4.40 -9.21 28.06
C ALA A 106 -3.62 -7.92 27.81
N PRO A 107 -3.17 -7.64 26.57
CA PRO A 107 -2.46 -6.41 26.28
C PRO A 107 -3.36 -5.21 26.58
N GLU A 108 -2.86 -4.23 27.32
CA GLU A 108 -3.57 -2.97 27.47
C GLU A 108 -3.44 -2.15 26.18
N PRO A 109 -4.56 -1.75 25.54
CA PRO A 109 -4.53 -0.95 24.33
C PRO A 109 -3.84 0.38 24.62
N THR A 110 -2.72 0.62 23.95
CA THR A 110 -1.83 1.75 24.16
C THR A 110 -1.85 2.64 22.91
N PHE A 111 -1.91 3.97 23.09
CA PHE A 111 -2.18 4.93 22.01
C PHE A 111 -0.94 5.71 21.60
N THR A 112 -0.60 5.70 20.32
CA THR A 112 0.52 6.50 19.78
C THR A 112 0.03 7.89 19.40
N ILE A 113 0.05 8.84 20.34
CA ILE A 113 -0.19 10.25 20.01
C ILE A 113 1.08 10.80 19.35
N PRO A 114 1.02 11.36 18.12
CA PRO A 114 2.20 11.93 17.49
C PRO A 114 2.73 13.11 18.35
N PRO A 115 4.01 13.10 18.76
CA PRO A 115 4.58 14.19 19.57
C PRO A 115 4.54 15.55 18.86
N THR A 116 4.48 15.54 17.53
CA THR A 116 4.36 16.72 16.67
C THR A 116 3.09 17.53 16.93
N LEU A 117 2.05 16.93 17.52
CA LEU A 117 0.86 17.65 17.99
C LEU A 117 1.18 18.72 19.04
N SER A 118 2.37 18.70 19.67
CA SER A 118 2.81 19.76 20.57
C SER A 118 2.92 21.11 19.86
N GLN A 119 3.07 21.14 18.53
CA GLN A 119 3.08 22.36 17.73
C GLN A 119 1.75 23.13 17.80
N LEU A 120 0.65 22.42 18.07
CA LEU A 120 -0.68 23.04 18.27
C LEU A 120 -0.87 23.59 19.69
N VAL A 121 0.07 23.30 20.60
CA VAL A 121 0.14 23.86 21.95
C VAL A 121 0.97 25.16 21.86
N GLY A 122 0.43 26.17 21.19
CA GLY A 122 1.04 27.50 21.13
C GLY A 122 0.87 28.29 22.43
N ASP A 123 1.72 29.31 22.63
CA ASP A 123 1.55 30.31 23.68
C ASP A 123 0.15 30.93 23.61
N LYS A 124 -0.41 31.27 24.78
CA LYS A 124 -1.83 31.61 25.01
C LYS A 124 -2.44 32.71 24.13
N GLU A 125 -1.68 33.37 23.26
CA GLU A 125 -2.09 34.50 22.43
C GLU A 125 -2.14 34.22 20.90
N SER A 126 -1.58 33.12 20.39
CA SER A 126 -1.71 32.78 18.95
C SER A 126 -2.80 31.72 18.73
N LYS A 127 -3.96 32.12 18.18
CA LYS A 127 -4.95 31.17 17.68
C LYS A 127 -4.41 30.53 16.41
N HIS A 128 -3.75 29.37 16.54
CA HIS A 128 -3.38 28.59 15.37
C HIS A 128 -4.68 28.23 14.59
N PRO A 129 -4.79 28.51 13.28
CA PRO A 129 -6.00 28.23 12.50
C PRO A 129 -6.41 26.75 12.59
N SER A 130 -5.42 25.86 12.60
CA SER A 130 -5.60 24.42 12.78
C SER A 130 -6.18 24.00 14.15
N LYS A 131 -6.09 24.81 15.21
CA LYS A 131 -6.72 24.48 16.51
C LYS A 131 -8.24 24.55 16.42
N SER A 132 -8.77 25.56 15.73
CA SER A 132 -10.21 25.68 15.50
C SER A 132 -10.75 24.52 14.67
N LEU A 133 -9.97 24.02 13.70
CA LEU A 133 -10.33 22.84 12.92
C LEU A 133 -10.26 21.56 13.73
N LEU A 134 -9.26 21.41 14.60
CA LEU A 134 -9.16 20.29 15.52
C LEU A 134 -10.37 20.26 16.47
N ASP A 135 -10.77 21.42 17.01
CA ASP A 135 -11.95 21.55 17.87
C ASP A 135 -13.24 21.19 17.12
N ALA A 136 -13.39 21.62 15.86
CA ALA A 136 -14.56 21.29 15.06
C ALA A 136 -14.64 19.80 14.69
N PHE A 137 -13.50 19.19 14.37
CA PHE A 137 -13.41 17.80 13.96
C PHE A 137 -13.52 16.83 15.15
N MET A 138 -12.84 17.14 16.25
CA MET A 138 -12.80 16.29 17.44
C MET A 138 -13.82 16.65 18.51
N THR A 139 -14.48 17.81 18.47
CA THR A 139 -15.11 18.52 19.60
C THR A 139 -14.09 19.24 20.51
N PRO A 140 -14.41 20.43 21.04
CA PRO A 140 -13.49 21.18 21.92
C PRO A 140 -13.02 20.40 23.14
N SER A 141 -13.91 19.59 23.74
CA SER A 141 -13.58 18.80 24.94
C SER A 141 -12.54 17.71 24.65
N ARG A 142 -12.65 17.03 23.50
CA ARG A 142 -11.73 15.96 23.11
C ARG A 142 -10.42 16.53 22.57
N ALA A 143 -10.47 17.62 21.82
CA ALA A 143 -9.28 18.32 21.35
C ALA A 143 -8.45 18.87 22.52
N ALA A 144 -9.09 19.54 23.49
CA ALA A 144 -8.41 20.01 24.70
C ALA A 144 -7.79 18.87 25.52
N ARG A 145 -8.48 17.73 25.61
CA ARG A 145 -7.95 16.52 26.25
C ARG A 145 -6.75 15.94 25.51
N LEU A 146 -6.79 15.90 24.17
CA LEU A 146 -5.67 15.41 23.36
C LEU A 146 -4.46 16.33 23.54
N LEU A 147 -4.65 17.64 23.44
CA LEU A 147 -3.57 18.62 23.59
C LEU A 147 -3.00 18.62 25.02
N SER A 148 -3.80 18.43 26.05
CA SER A 148 -3.30 18.35 27.43
C SER A 148 -2.46 17.09 27.70
N MET A 149 -2.72 16.00 26.98
CA MET A 149 -1.87 14.80 27.03
C MET A 149 -0.51 15.04 26.39
N VAL A 150 -0.43 15.87 25.35
CA VAL A 150 0.80 16.20 24.62
C VAL A 150 1.61 17.32 25.30
N ALA A 151 0.92 18.25 25.98
CA ALA A 151 1.53 19.41 26.63
C ALA A 151 2.30 19.09 27.93
N ARG A 152 2.15 17.89 28.50
CA ARG A 152 2.88 17.51 29.72
C ARG A 152 4.38 17.43 29.43
N SER A 153 5.17 18.27 30.11
CA SER A 153 6.63 18.27 30.03
C SER A 153 7.20 17.00 30.68
N TRP A 154 8.37 16.58 30.23
CA TRP A 154 9.16 15.54 30.93
C TRP A 154 9.52 15.97 32.36
N ASP A 155 9.60 17.29 32.62
CA ASP A 155 9.98 17.86 33.92
C ASP A 155 8.87 17.81 34.99
N ASP A 156 7.61 17.55 34.59
CA ASP A 156 6.48 17.44 35.53
C ASP A 156 6.34 16.04 36.15
N PHE A 157 7.20 15.08 35.75
CA PHE A 157 7.14 13.69 36.21
C PHE A 157 8.26 13.37 37.20
N ASP A 158 7.87 13.15 38.45
CA ASP A 158 8.77 12.77 39.55
C ASP A 158 9.55 11.48 39.24
N GLU A 159 10.87 11.58 39.14
CA GLU A 159 11.78 10.45 38.88
C GLU A 159 11.72 9.37 39.98
N ASN A 160 11.23 9.71 41.19
CA ASN A 160 11.22 8.82 42.35
C ASN A 160 9.90 8.09 42.60
N ALA A 161 8.82 8.44 41.88
CA ALA A 161 7.62 7.63 41.90
C ALA A 161 7.87 6.41 41.01
N GLY A 162 7.82 5.19 41.57
CA GLY A 162 8.01 3.91 40.86
C GLY A 162 6.95 3.58 39.79
N GLN A 163 6.58 4.56 38.97
CA GLN A 163 5.65 4.48 37.84
C GLN A 163 6.47 4.61 36.55
N GLY A 164 7.06 3.48 36.12
CA GLY A 164 7.85 3.38 34.88
C GLY A 164 7.04 3.37 33.58
N GLU A 165 5.71 3.35 33.65
CA GLU A 165 4.85 3.02 32.50
C GLU A 165 4.32 4.24 31.70
N LEU A 166 4.64 5.47 32.11
CA LEU A 166 4.15 6.70 31.46
C LEU A 166 5.24 7.50 30.69
N LYS A 167 6.42 6.91 30.50
CA LYS A 167 7.66 7.65 30.21
C LYS A 167 8.04 7.80 28.72
N SER A 168 7.09 7.89 27.80
CA SER A 168 7.45 8.29 26.43
C SER A 168 6.32 9.03 25.70
N ARG A 169 6.69 10.13 25.04
CA ARG A 169 5.86 10.85 24.05
C ARG A 169 5.33 9.94 22.92
N TYR A 170 5.88 8.74 22.81
CA TYR A 170 5.27 7.59 22.15
C TYR A 170 4.87 6.62 23.23
N PHE A 171 3.58 6.40 23.53
CA PHE A 171 3.27 5.39 24.53
C PHE A 171 3.74 4.02 24.03
N ILE A 172 4.74 3.48 24.71
CA ILE A 172 5.26 2.12 24.50
C ILE A 172 4.47 1.23 25.47
N MET A 173 3.83 0.21 24.93
CA MET A 173 3.08 -0.80 25.69
C MET A 173 3.92 -1.31 26.89
N PRO A 174 3.39 -1.35 28.12
CA PRO A 174 4.05 -2.07 29.19
C PRO A 174 4.04 -3.57 28.85
N ILE A 175 5.21 -4.19 28.80
CA ILE A 175 5.34 -5.64 28.76
C ILE A 175 5.50 -6.10 30.21
N TYR A 176 4.34 -6.27 30.85
CA TYR A 176 4.05 -6.94 32.13
C TYR A 176 4.64 -6.32 33.41
N PRO A 177 3.81 -6.09 34.46
CA PRO A 177 4.33 -5.92 35.80
C PRO A 177 4.86 -7.26 36.31
N GLU A 178 6.11 -7.28 36.78
CA GLU A 178 6.59 -8.35 37.66
C GLU A 178 5.63 -8.49 38.85
N LYS A 179 5.34 -9.73 39.26
CA LYS A 179 4.57 -10.05 40.46
C LYS A 179 5.37 -9.72 41.73
N ASP A 180 5.70 -8.46 41.95
CA ASP A 180 6.11 -7.99 43.27
C ASP A 180 4.95 -7.19 43.89
N GLY A 181 4.37 -7.79 44.93
CA GLY A 181 3.10 -7.40 45.57
C GLY A 181 3.10 -6.07 46.31
N ARG A 182 3.55 -4.97 45.69
CA ARG A 182 3.48 -3.61 46.23
C ARG A 182 3.27 -2.55 45.15
N SER A 183 2.06 -2.43 44.62
CA SER A 183 1.49 -1.11 44.31
C SER A 183 -0.02 -1.23 44.02
N LYS A 184 -0.83 -0.43 44.70
CA LYS A 184 -2.22 -0.22 44.32
C LYS A 184 -2.23 0.66 43.07
N ALA A 185 -2.57 0.09 41.92
CA ALA A 185 -2.81 0.86 40.70
C ALA A 185 -3.94 1.88 40.95
N THR A 186 -3.60 3.16 40.89
CA THR A 186 -4.61 4.22 40.77
C THR A 186 -5.11 4.24 39.33
N PRO A 187 -6.39 4.58 39.08
CA PRO A 187 -6.98 4.46 37.75
C PRO A 187 -6.25 5.39 36.77
N SER A 188 -5.62 4.80 35.75
CA SER A 188 -5.06 5.52 34.63
C SER A 188 -6.14 6.38 33.97
N PRO A 189 -5.80 7.58 33.43
CA PRO A 189 -6.76 8.39 32.70
C PRO A 189 -7.33 7.55 31.56
N LYS A 190 -8.66 7.35 31.54
CA LYS A 190 -9.34 6.47 30.57
C LYS A 190 -8.73 6.63 29.17
N PRO A 191 -8.32 5.57 28.48
CA PRO A 191 -7.69 5.71 27.17
C PRO A 191 -8.53 6.52 26.17
N LEU A 192 -7.88 7.30 25.30
CA LEU A 192 -8.53 7.81 24.07
C LEU A 192 -9.02 6.60 23.27
N SER A 193 -10.17 6.67 22.62
CA SER A 193 -10.68 5.50 21.88
C SER A 193 -9.77 5.23 20.66
N PRO A 194 -9.53 3.95 20.26
CA PRO A 194 -8.87 3.59 18.99
C PRO A 194 -9.53 4.26 17.79
N ARG A 195 -10.81 4.62 17.93
CA ARG A 195 -11.57 5.40 16.96
C ARG A 195 -10.90 6.73 16.60
N THR A 196 -10.11 7.35 17.49
CA THR A 196 -9.51 8.67 17.23
C THR A 196 -8.52 8.64 16.06
N HIS A 197 -7.68 7.61 15.98
CA HIS A 197 -6.77 7.45 14.83
C HIS A 197 -7.55 7.10 13.56
N CYS A 198 -8.54 6.22 13.66
CA CYS A 198 -9.40 5.88 12.53
C CYS A 198 -10.14 7.09 11.97
N LYS A 199 -10.45 8.09 12.81
CA LYS A 199 -11.13 9.32 12.39
C LYS A 199 -10.29 10.18 11.45
N PHE A 200 -8.96 10.18 11.60
CA PHE A 200 -8.06 10.87 10.66
C PHE A 200 -7.63 9.99 9.48
N ALA A 201 -7.90 8.68 9.49
CA ALA A 201 -7.38 7.75 8.49
C ALA A 201 -7.79 8.13 7.06
N ASN A 202 -9.05 8.51 6.85
CA ASN A 202 -9.52 8.94 5.53
C ASN A 202 -8.83 10.24 5.11
N ALA A 203 -8.72 11.24 6.00
CA ALA A 203 -8.05 12.50 5.67
C ALA A 203 -6.56 12.30 5.36
N LEU A 204 -5.86 11.49 6.16
CA LEU A 204 -4.47 11.10 5.92
C LEU A 204 -4.30 10.44 4.55
N HIS A 205 -5.20 9.52 4.19
CA HIS A 205 -5.18 8.85 2.90
C HIS A 205 -5.45 9.83 1.75
N GLN A 206 -6.54 10.59 1.81
CA GLN A 206 -6.94 11.49 0.72
C GLN A 206 -5.91 12.58 0.46
N PHE A 207 -5.31 13.15 1.50
CA PHE A 207 -4.23 14.13 1.33
C PHE A 207 -2.94 13.51 0.80
N TYR A 208 -2.60 12.31 1.26
CA TYR A 208 -1.50 11.56 0.65
C TYR A 208 -1.75 11.36 -0.86
N VAL A 209 -2.97 10.97 -1.25
CA VAL A 209 -3.34 10.82 -2.67
C VAL A 209 -3.23 12.16 -3.41
N GLU A 210 -3.77 13.25 -2.87
CA GLU A 210 -3.71 14.58 -3.48
C GLU A 210 -2.26 15.05 -3.69
N ASP A 211 -1.42 14.95 -2.66
CA ASP A 211 0.01 15.30 -2.73
C ASP A 211 0.72 14.45 -3.80
N ARG A 212 0.43 13.15 -3.83
CA ARG A 212 0.98 12.24 -4.84
C ARG A 212 0.49 12.58 -6.26
N ILE A 213 -0.74 13.06 -6.44
CA ILE A 213 -1.24 13.49 -7.75
C ILE A 213 -0.54 14.78 -8.18
N ALA A 214 -0.40 15.74 -7.26
CA ALA A 214 0.24 17.04 -7.52
C ALA A 214 1.72 16.92 -7.92
N GLU A 215 2.44 15.93 -7.37
CA GLU A 215 3.82 15.61 -7.78
C GLU A 215 3.94 15.17 -9.25
N GLY A 216 2.85 14.69 -9.84
CA GLY A 216 2.87 14.01 -11.15
C GLY A 216 3.68 12.70 -11.13
N TRP A 217 3.80 12.06 -12.28
CA TRP A 217 4.47 10.75 -12.37
C TRP A 217 6.00 10.79 -12.29
N GLY A 218 6.61 11.98 -12.41
CA GLY A 218 8.06 12.12 -12.54
C GLY A 218 8.60 11.59 -13.88
N PRO A 219 9.94 11.46 -14.02
CA PRO A 219 10.56 10.95 -15.24
C PRO A 219 10.26 9.46 -15.43
N LEU A 220 10.00 9.07 -16.67
CA LEU A 220 9.78 7.67 -17.03
C LEU A 220 11.00 6.82 -16.65
N GLN A 221 10.76 5.59 -16.18
CA GLN A 221 11.82 4.62 -15.95
C GLN A 221 12.27 3.95 -17.26
N SER A 222 11.35 3.77 -18.20
CA SER A 222 11.60 3.10 -19.49
C SER A 222 12.75 3.67 -20.35
N PRO A 223 13.02 4.98 -20.41
CA PRO A 223 14.16 5.55 -21.13
C PRO A 223 15.53 5.09 -20.61
N SER A 224 15.60 4.67 -19.34
CA SER A 224 16.85 4.22 -18.71
C SER A 224 17.21 2.77 -19.05
N PHE A 225 16.34 2.05 -19.76
CA PHE A 225 16.55 0.66 -20.15
C PHE A 225 16.75 0.51 -21.67
N PHE A 226 17.54 -0.49 -22.06
CA PHE A 226 17.75 -0.81 -23.47
C PHE A 226 16.45 -1.21 -24.17
N SER A 227 16.29 -0.80 -25.44
CA SER A 227 15.17 -1.22 -26.28
C SER A 227 15.07 -2.75 -26.38
N ARG A 228 13.88 -3.29 -26.64
CA ARG A 228 13.66 -4.74 -26.80
C ARG A 228 14.57 -5.36 -27.87
N ASN A 229 14.83 -4.64 -28.97
CA ASN A 229 15.72 -5.10 -30.03
C ASN A 229 17.18 -5.15 -29.57
N THR A 230 17.63 -4.12 -28.85
CA THR A 230 18.97 -4.09 -28.24
C THR A 230 19.14 -5.24 -27.25
N GLN A 231 18.14 -5.51 -26.41
CA GLN A 231 18.16 -6.64 -25.46
C GLN A 231 18.27 -7.98 -26.18
N ARG A 232 17.55 -8.18 -27.29
CA ARG A 232 17.61 -9.40 -28.12
C ARG A 232 18.98 -9.60 -28.77
N ILE A 233 19.57 -8.54 -29.30
CA ILE A 233 20.93 -8.57 -29.87
C ILE A 233 21.95 -8.90 -28.79
N ALA A 234 21.88 -8.23 -27.63
CA ALA A 234 22.75 -8.49 -26.49
C ALA A 234 22.62 -9.94 -26.00
N ARG A 235 21.39 -10.47 -25.91
CA ARG A 235 21.15 -11.89 -25.61
C ARG A 235 21.79 -12.79 -26.65
N ALA A 236 21.60 -12.52 -27.94
CA ALA A 236 22.17 -13.35 -29.01
C ALA A 236 23.70 -13.42 -28.91
N ILE A 237 24.36 -12.28 -28.73
CA ILE A 237 25.82 -12.20 -28.52
C ILE A 237 26.23 -12.96 -27.26
N TRP A 238 25.53 -12.74 -26.15
CA TRP A 238 25.81 -13.44 -24.89
C TRP A 238 25.66 -14.95 -25.02
N LEU A 239 24.67 -15.42 -25.79
CA LEU A 239 24.44 -16.85 -26.00
C LEU A 239 25.50 -17.52 -26.90
N LEU A 240 26.36 -16.77 -27.58
CA LEU A 240 27.55 -17.31 -28.26
C LEU A 240 28.65 -17.71 -27.28
N VAL A 241 28.67 -17.13 -26.07
CA VAL A 241 29.61 -17.49 -25.01
C VAL A 241 29.28 -18.91 -24.51
N PRO A 242 30.26 -19.83 -24.39
CA PRO A 242 30.04 -21.18 -23.89
C PRO A 242 29.30 -21.23 -22.55
N LYS A 243 28.34 -22.16 -22.42
CA LYS A 243 27.43 -22.22 -21.26
C LYS A 243 28.16 -22.26 -19.92
N PHE A 244 29.26 -23.01 -19.80
CA PHE A 244 30.00 -23.11 -18.54
C PHE A 244 30.58 -21.75 -18.09
N ILE A 245 31.01 -20.90 -19.04
CA ILE A 245 31.47 -19.53 -18.75
C ILE A 245 30.30 -18.68 -18.28
N ARG A 246 29.17 -18.73 -19.00
CA ARG A 246 27.97 -17.95 -18.62
C ARG A 246 27.47 -18.31 -17.23
N VAL A 247 27.42 -19.61 -16.93
CA VAL A 247 27.03 -20.14 -15.62
C VAL A 247 28.00 -19.70 -14.52
N ALA A 248 29.32 -19.77 -14.78
CA ALA A 248 30.32 -19.24 -13.84
C ALA A 248 30.12 -17.73 -13.58
N CYS A 249 29.82 -16.94 -14.62
CA CYS A 249 29.48 -15.52 -14.48
C CYS A 249 28.21 -15.33 -13.62
N TYR A 250 27.17 -16.14 -13.82
CA TYR A 250 25.95 -16.05 -13.03
C TYR A 250 26.17 -16.40 -11.56
N HIS A 251 26.97 -17.41 -11.24
CA HIS A 251 27.34 -17.71 -9.85
C HIS A 251 28.06 -16.54 -9.21
N TYR A 252 29.05 -15.97 -9.88
CA TYR A 252 29.77 -14.81 -9.39
C TYR A 252 28.83 -13.62 -9.13
N LEU A 253 27.91 -13.33 -10.06
CA LEU A 253 26.93 -12.26 -9.92
C LEU A 253 25.92 -12.53 -8.80
N LEU A 254 25.47 -13.77 -8.63
CA LEU A 254 24.58 -14.17 -7.54
C LEU A 254 25.26 -14.00 -6.18
N GLU A 255 26.50 -14.47 -6.02
CA GLU A 255 27.25 -14.34 -4.78
C GLU A 255 27.55 -12.87 -4.42
N LYS A 256 28.02 -12.08 -5.39
CA LYS A 256 28.41 -10.67 -5.16
C LYS A 256 27.23 -9.71 -5.12
N GLY A 257 26.10 -10.06 -5.74
CA GLY A 257 24.91 -9.21 -5.79
C GLY A 257 24.10 -9.20 -4.50
N LYS A 258 24.14 -10.29 -3.71
CA LYS A 258 23.41 -10.42 -2.43
C LYS A 258 23.56 -9.23 -1.47
N PRO A 259 24.78 -8.76 -1.16
CA PRO A 259 24.96 -7.61 -0.26
C PRO A 259 24.70 -6.24 -0.93
N LYS A 260 24.66 -6.15 -2.26
CA LYS A 260 24.64 -4.87 -2.99
C LYS A 260 23.25 -4.39 -3.40
N TYR A 261 22.35 -5.31 -3.73
CA TYR A 261 21.03 -4.96 -4.28
C TYR A 261 19.86 -5.31 -3.35
N GLY A 262 20.13 -5.95 -2.19
CA GLY A 262 19.09 -6.40 -1.27
C GLY A 262 18.13 -7.44 -1.88
N PHE A 263 17.22 -7.97 -1.06
CA PHE A 263 16.09 -8.75 -1.56
C PHE A 263 14.97 -7.76 -1.91
N ASP A 264 14.68 -7.58 -3.20
CA ASP A 264 13.69 -6.60 -3.67
C ASP A 264 12.30 -6.96 -3.12
N ILE A 265 11.98 -8.26 -2.94
CA ILE A 265 10.62 -8.72 -2.57
C ILE A 265 10.55 -10.14 -1.97
N SER A 266 11.51 -11.02 -2.26
CA SER A 266 11.52 -12.43 -1.83
C SER A 266 12.95 -12.98 -1.92
N GLU A 267 13.29 -13.98 -1.11
CA GLU A 267 14.59 -14.69 -1.16
C GLU A 267 14.89 -15.34 -2.53
N VAL A 268 13.88 -15.41 -3.41
CA VAL A 268 13.85 -16.15 -4.67
C VAL A 268 14.19 -15.30 -5.90
N VAL A 269 14.17 -13.96 -5.78
CA VAL A 269 14.45 -13.02 -6.89
C VAL A 269 15.59 -12.09 -6.50
N GLN A 270 16.68 -12.13 -7.28
CA GLN A 270 17.86 -11.30 -7.06
C GLN A 270 18.10 -10.36 -8.25
N GLN A 271 18.21 -9.06 -7.96
CA GLN A 271 18.61 -8.07 -8.96
C GLN A 271 20.09 -8.24 -9.31
N LEU A 272 20.37 -8.18 -10.61
CA LEU A 272 21.70 -8.23 -11.19
C LEU A 272 22.03 -6.91 -11.91
N PRO A 273 23.32 -6.63 -12.18
CA PRO A 273 23.72 -5.49 -13.00
C PRO A 273 23.02 -5.47 -14.37
N PHE A 274 23.01 -4.29 -15.01
CA PHE A 274 22.44 -4.06 -16.35
C PHE A 274 20.93 -4.28 -16.46
N GLY A 275 20.21 -4.16 -15.34
CA GLY A 275 18.76 -4.31 -15.33
C GLY A 275 18.33 -5.76 -15.58
N LEU A 276 19.07 -6.72 -15.04
CA LEU A 276 18.74 -8.14 -15.10
C LEU A 276 18.19 -8.64 -13.76
N TYR A 277 17.41 -9.69 -13.80
CA TYR A 277 16.96 -10.44 -12.62
C TYR A 277 17.34 -11.91 -12.78
N ALA A 278 17.86 -12.49 -11.70
CA ALA A 278 17.95 -13.93 -11.53
C ALA A 278 16.78 -14.40 -10.67
N LYS A 279 16.09 -15.43 -11.12
CA LYS A 279 15.01 -16.07 -10.36
C LYS A 279 15.28 -17.56 -10.20
N CYS A 280 15.02 -18.07 -9.00
CA CYS A 280 14.98 -19.50 -8.72
C CYS A 280 13.57 -20.05 -8.99
N ASN A 281 13.47 -21.12 -9.76
CA ASN A 281 12.21 -21.67 -10.22
C ASN A 281 11.75 -22.79 -9.28
N HIS A 282 10.75 -22.52 -8.45
CA HIS A 282 10.16 -23.55 -7.59
C HIS A 282 9.13 -24.43 -8.33
N THR A 283 8.57 -23.95 -9.45
CA THR A 283 7.47 -24.59 -10.20
C THR A 283 7.92 -25.10 -11.57
N HIS A 284 8.88 -26.04 -11.59
CA HIS A 284 9.26 -26.84 -12.76
C HIS A 284 9.37 -26.05 -14.09
N SER A 285 10.14 -24.96 -14.09
CA SER A 285 10.46 -24.18 -15.30
C SER A 285 9.25 -23.54 -16.03
N ASN A 286 8.05 -23.45 -15.42
CA ASN A 286 6.86 -22.92 -16.10
C ASN A 286 7.02 -21.45 -16.52
N GLU A 287 7.50 -20.58 -15.63
CA GLU A 287 7.66 -19.14 -15.94
C GLU A 287 8.60 -18.92 -17.15
N ALA A 288 9.73 -19.61 -17.19
CA ALA A 288 10.69 -19.47 -18.29
C ALA A 288 10.08 -19.91 -19.64
N ASN A 289 9.28 -20.98 -19.65
CA ASN A 289 8.59 -21.43 -20.85
C ASN A 289 7.44 -20.49 -21.25
N ALA A 290 6.73 -19.89 -20.29
CA ALA A 290 5.74 -18.85 -20.55
C ALA A 290 6.37 -17.64 -21.26
N LEU A 291 7.51 -17.14 -20.76
CA LEU A 291 8.22 -16.02 -21.39
C LEU A 291 8.70 -16.34 -22.81
N ARG A 292 9.16 -17.57 -23.07
CA ARG A 292 9.53 -18.03 -24.43
C ARG A 292 8.31 -18.04 -25.36
N LEU A 293 7.18 -18.55 -24.87
CA LEU A 293 5.94 -18.63 -25.65
C LEU A 293 5.44 -17.24 -26.01
N LEU A 294 5.40 -16.31 -25.05
CA LEU A 294 4.98 -14.93 -25.29
C LEU A 294 5.90 -14.22 -26.28
N GLU A 295 7.22 -14.40 -26.16
CA GLU A 295 8.15 -13.79 -27.10
C GLU A 295 7.90 -14.23 -28.54
N ARG A 296 7.46 -15.48 -28.74
CA ARG A 296 7.20 -16.07 -30.06
C ARG A 296 5.82 -15.69 -30.61
N GLU A 297 4.78 -15.83 -29.80
CA GLU A 297 3.38 -15.76 -30.25
C GLU A 297 2.74 -14.39 -30.02
N ALA A 298 3.21 -13.62 -29.03
CA ALA A 298 2.63 -12.33 -28.63
C ALA A 298 3.72 -11.30 -28.25
N PRO A 299 4.65 -10.96 -29.17
CA PRO A 299 5.82 -10.13 -28.86
C PRO A 299 5.49 -8.69 -28.46
N SER A 300 4.26 -8.22 -28.71
CA SER A 300 3.74 -6.91 -28.27
C SER A 300 3.39 -6.86 -26.79
N ILE A 301 3.21 -7.99 -26.12
CA ILE A 301 2.94 -8.02 -24.67
C ILE A 301 4.23 -7.59 -23.94
N PRO A 302 4.18 -6.56 -23.08
CA PRO A 302 5.35 -6.07 -22.38
C PRO A 302 5.71 -7.00 -21.20
N ALA A 303 6.37 -8.13 -21.50
CA ALA A 303 6.83 -9.10 -20.52
C ALA A 303 8.37 -9.10 -20.40
N PRO A 304 8.95 -9.59 -19.28
CA PRO A 304 10.39 -9.82 -19.18
C PRO A 304 10.94 -10.61 -20.37
N LEU A 305 12.12 -10.23 -20.89
CA LEU A 305 12.82 -11.03 -21.88
C LEU A 305 13.59 -12.13 -21.16
N LEU A 306 13.34 -13.40 -21.49
CA LEU A 306 14.18 -14.49 -21.03
C LEU A 306 15.56 -14.40 -21.69
N ILE A 307 16.62 -14.37 -20.89
CA ILE A 307 18.01 -14.28 -21.35
C ILE A 307 18.66 -15.67 -21.40
N ASP A 308 18.65 -16.41 -20.30
CA ASP A 308 19.27 -17.74 -20.21
C ASP A 308 18.62 -18.57 -19.08
N THR A 309 18.86 -19.88 -19.10
CA THR A 309 18.41 -20.84 -18.07
C THR A 309 19.56 -21.77 -17.67
N PHE A 310 19.73 -22.02 -16.38
CA PHE A 310 20.79 -22.89 -15.85
C PHE A 310 20.36 -23.59 -14.56
N CYS A 311 21.00 -24.71 -14.22
CA CYS A 311 20.75 -25.42 -12.98
C CYS A 311 21.87 -25.09 -11.97
N HIS A 312 21.49 -24.83 -10.72
CA HIS A 312 22.41 -24.57 -9.62
C HIS A 312 21.87 -25.12 -8.30
N ASN A 313 22.69 -25.87 -7.56
CA ASN A 313 22.32 -26.50 -6.29
C ASN A 313 21.00 -27.28 -6.36
N SER A 314 20.79 -28.02 -7.45
CA SER A 314 19.56 -28.80 -7.73
C SER A 314 18.30 -27.97 -7.99
N TYR A 315 18.42 -26.65 -8.14
CA TYR A 315 17.33 -25.77 -8.54
C TYR A 315 17.54 -25.25 -9.96
N ASP A 316 16.44 -25.10 -10.69
CA ASP A 316 16.44 -24.42 -11.98
C ASP A 316 16.42 -22.91 -11.76
N TRP A 317 17.32 -22.20 -12.42
CA TRP A 317 17.42 -20.76 -12.42
C TRP A 317 17.22 -20.23 -13.82
N PHE A 318 16.71 -19.00 -13.91
CA PHE A 318 16.70 -18.27 -15.15
C PHE A 318 17.05 -16.80 -14.96
N ILE A 319 17.64 -16.24 -16.01
CA ILE A 319 17.97 -14.81 -16.10
C ILE A 319 16.95 -14.15 -17.01
N SER A 320 16.41 -13.02 -16.59
CA SER A 320 15.48 -12.22 -17.39
C SER A 320 15.80 -10.73 -17.29
N THR A 321 15.28 -9.93 -18.22
CA THR A 321 15.36 -8.47 -18.12
C THR A 321 14.36 -7.95 -17.10
N ARG A 322 14.73 -6.90 -16.37
CA ARG A 322 13.79 -6.04 -15.65
C ARG A 322 12.85 -5.38 -16.64
N VAL A 323 11.58 -5.31 -16.27
CA VAL A 323 10.60 -4.47 -16.97
C VAL A 323 10.49 -3.17 -16.17
N PRO A 324 10.61 -2.00 -16.81
CA PRO A 324 10.52 -0.72 -16.12
C PRO A 324 9.10 -0.49 -15.55
N GLY A 325 9.03 0.25 -14.46
CA GLY A 325 7.77 0.65 -13.82
C GLY A 325 7.63 0.14 -12.39
N THR A 326 6.49 0.46 -11.81
CA THR A 326 6.14 0.20 -10.42
C THR A 326 4.82 -0.55 -10.36
N ARG A 327 4.65 -1.45 -9.39
CA ARG A 327 3.44 -2.29 -9.30
C ARG A 327 2.18 -1.44 -9.17
N ALA A 328 1.17 -1.79 -9.98
CA ALA A 328 -0.09 -1.08 -10.07
C ALA A 328 -0.81 -0.96 -8.71
N HIS A 329 -0.82 -2.04 -7.91
CA HIS A 329 -1.53 -2.07 -6.63
C HIS A 329 -1.19 -0.89 -5.70
N GLY A 330 0.06 -0.42 -5.70
CA GLY A 330 0.48 0.72 -4.87
C GLY A 330 0.28 2.09 -5.53
N LEU A 331 -0.25 2.16 -6.74
CA LEU A 331 -0.32 3.39 -7.55
C LEU A 331 -1.70 3.70 -8.13
N LEU A 332 -2.65 2.75 -8.13
CA LEU A 332 -3.98 2.97 -8.73
C LEU A 332 -4.70 4.19 -8.12
N HIS A 333 -4.49 4.47 -6.83
CA HIS A 333 -5.05 5.66 -6.17
C HIS A 333 -4.60 6.99 -6.80
N ARG A 334 -3.45 7.02 -7.49
CA ARG A 334 -2.94 8.21 -8.19
C ARG A 334 -3.47 8.35 -9.61
N THR A 335 -4.05 7.29 -10.18
CA THR A 335 -4.49 7.28 -11.57
C THR A 335 -5.79 8.06 -11.74
N SER A 336 -5.82 8.93 -12.73
CA SER A 336 -7.01 9.64 -13.20
C SER A 336 -7.97 8.71 -13.95
N TYR A 337 -9.23 9.10 -14.11
CA TYR A 337 -10.21 8.30 -14.86
C TYR A 337 -9.76 7.96 -16.29
N PRO A 338 -9.23 8.92 -17.11
CA PRO A 338 -8.73 8.58 -18.44
C PRO A 338 -7.54 7.61 -18.41
N GLU A 339 -6.66 7.70 -17.41
CA GLU A 339 -5.57 6.74 -17.25
C GLU A 339 -6.10 5.35 -16.89
N ARG A 340 -7.13 5.24 -16.03
CA ARG A 340 -7.79 3.96 -15.72
C ARG A 340 -8.47 3.37 -16.95
N ASP A 341 -9.14 4.20 -17.75
CA ASP A 341 -9.76 3.78 -19.01
C ASP A 341 -8.69 3.24 -19.97
N GLN A 342 -7.56 3.94 -20.08
CA GLN A 342 -6.45 3.49 -20.92
C GLN A 342 -5.80 2.21 -20.37
N LEU A 343 -5.64 2.07 -19.05
CA LEU A 343 -5.13 0.86 -18.42
C LEU A 343 -6.05 -0.34 -18.68
N ALA A 344 -7.37 -0.16 -18.56
CA ALA A 344 -8.35 -1.19 -18.88
C ALA A 344 -8.31 -1.58 -20.37
N ALA A 345 -8.20 -0.59 -21.27
CA ALA A 345 -8.06 -0.83 -22.71
C ALA A 345 -6.77 -1.59 -23.06
N ASP A 346 -5.63 -1.16 -22.50
CA ASP A 346 -4.33 -1.79 -22.70
C ASP A 346 -4.34 -3.24 -22.17
N LEU A 347 -4.86 -3.47 -20.96
CA LEU A 347 -5.00 -4.82 -20.39
C LEU A 347 -5.93 -5.71 -21.22
N SER A 348 -7.11 -5.22 -21.61
CA SER A 348 -8.05 -5.95 -22.45
C SER A 348 -7.41 -6.34 -23.78
N HIS A 349 -6.65 -5.43 -24.39
CA HIS A 349 -5.90 -5.68 -25.61
C HIS A 349 -4.86 -6.79 -25.43
N PHE A 350 -4.07 -6.79 -24.36
CA PHE A 350 -3.09 -7.85 -24.10
C PHE A 350 -3.74 -9.19 -23.72
N ILE A 351 -4.83 -9.19 -22.96
CA ILE A 351 -5.62 -10.38 -22.64
C ILE A 351 -6.16 -11.02 -23.93
N ALA A 352 -6.69 -10.22 -24.86
CA ALA A 352 -7.16 -10.71 -26.14
C ALA A 352 -6.02 -11.31 -27.00
N GLN A 353 -4.79 -10.80 -26.88
CA GLN A 353 -3.62 -11.44 -27.53
C GLN A 353 -3.27 -12.78 -26.88
N MET A 354 -3.23 -12.85 -25.54
CA MET A 354 -2.95 -14.09 -24.81
C MET A 354 -3.95 -15.20 -25.16
N GLN A 355 -5.23 -14.85 -25.27
CA GLN A 355 -6.29 -15.80 -25.61
C GLN A 355 -6.19 -16.39 -27.03
N LYS A 356 -5.45 -15.74 -27.94
CA LYS A 356 -5.23 -16.24 -29.30
C LYS A 356 -4.08 -17.25 -29.38
N ILE A 357 -3.28 -17.39 -28.33
CA ILE A 357 -2.16 -18.33 -28.30
C ILE A 357 -2.72 -19.76 -28.28
N PRO A 358 -2.42 -20.61 -29.27
CA PRO A 358 -2.99 -21.95 -29.33
C PRO A 358 -2.41 -22.86 -28.23
N ASN A 359 -3.29 -23.63 -27.60
CA ASN A 359 -2.87 -24.71 -26.70
C ASN A 359 -2.35 -25.90 -27.52
N THR A 360 -1.05 -26.14 -27.48
CA THR A 360 -0.39 -27.27 -28.17
C THR A 360 -0.19 -28.49 -27.27
N THR A 361 -0.69 -28.46 -26.03
CA THR A 361 -0.58 -29.56 -25.09
C THR A 361 -1.68 -30.61 -25.36
N PRO A 362 -1.51 -31.88 -24.94
CA PRO A 362 -2.54 -32.90 -25.11
C PRO A 362 -3.75 -32.71 -24.18
N TYR A 363 -3.70 -31.73 -23.27
CA TYR A 363 -4.72 -31.50 -22.26
C TYR A 363 -5.54 -30.25 -22.61
N ARG A 364 -6.85 -30.31 -22.33
CA ARG A 364 -7.73 -29.15 -22.49
C ARG A 364 -7.31 -27.99 -21.59
N PHE A 365 -6.89 -28.31 -20.36
CA PHE A 365 -6.36 -27.37 -19.38
C PHE A 365 -5.03 -27.87 -18.87
N ALA A 366 -3.99 -27.04 -18.95
CA ALA A 366 -2.67 -27.35 -18.44
C ALA A 366 -1.83 -26.07 -18.30
N ASN A 367 -0.73 -26.15 -17.57
CA ASN A 367 0.29 -25.13 -17.63
C ASN A 367 0.97 -25.10 -19.02
N ILE A 368 1.95 -24.21 -19.21
CA ILE A 368 2.60 -24.01 -20.53
C ILE A 368 3.30 -25.27 -21.06
N THR A 369 3.76 -26.15 -20.17
CA THR A 369 4.48 -27.38 -20.55
C THR A 369 3.57 -28.61 -20.64
N GLY A 370 2.26 -28.46 -20.43
CA GLY A 370 1.32 -29.58 -20.38
C GLY A 370 1.21 -30.24 -18.99
N GLY A 371 1.83 -29.67 -17.96
CA GLY A 371 1.75 -30.14 -16.58
C GLY A 371 0.59 -29.55 -15.78
N PRO A 372 0.54 -29.84 -14.46
CA PRO A 372 -0.47 -29.30 -13.56
C PRO A 372 -0.49 -27.77 -13.52
N ILE A 373 -1.69 -27.20 -13.38
CA ILE A 373 -1.89 -25.77 -13.17
C ILE A 373 -1.68 -25.46 -11.69
N TYR A 374 -0.78 -24.52 -11.41
CA TYR A 374 -0.60 -23.96 -10.08
C TYR A 374 -1.38 -22.65 -10.02
N ASP A 375 -2.51 -22.67 -9.32
CA ASP A 375 -3.39 -21.51 -9.23
C ASP A 375 -3.39 -20.92 -7.82
N ARG A 376 -2.86 -19.71 -7.71
CA ARG A 376 -2.76 -18.97 -6.44
C ARG A 376 -4.05 -18.25 -6.04
N ARG A 377 -5.19 -18.50 -6.71
CA ARG A 377 -6.49 -17.90 -6.38
C ARG A 377 -6.85 -18.08 -4.90
N ILE A 378 -6.70 -19.28 -4.34
CA ILE A 378 -7.23 -19.57 -2.99
C ILE A 378 -6.22 -19.20 -1.89
N ASP A 379 -4.94 -19.57 -2.04
CA ASP A 379 -3.97 -19.63 -0.93
C ASP A 379 -2.99 -18.44 -0.86
N SER A 380 -3.09 -17.44 -1.74
CA SER A 380 -2.12 -16.33 -1.78
C SER A 380 -2.79 -14.97 -1.65
N PRO A 381 -2.89 -14.41 -0.42
CA PRO A 381 -3.51 -13.11 -0.21
C PRO A 381 -2.80 -11.99 -0.98
N GLY A 382 -1.48 -12.12 -1.24
CA GLY A 382 -0.63 -11.06 -1.82
C GLY A 382 -0.48 -11.06 -3.34
N ALA A 383 -1.12 -11.97 -4.07
CA ALA A 383 -1.01 -12.07 -5.53
C ALA A 383 -1.91 -11.03 -6.22
N GLY A 384 -1.68 -9.74 -5.96
CA GLY A 384 -2.31 -8.66 -6.72
C GLY A 384 -1.89 -8.70 -8.20
N PRO A 385 -2.49 -7.84 -9.06
CA PRO A 385 -2.12 -7.79 -10.46
C PRO A 385 -0.61 -7.55 -10.59
N ASN A 386 0.07 -8.46 -11.27
CA ASN A 386 1.48 -8.35 -11.59
C ASN A 386 1.70 -7.40 -12.79
N VAL A 387 1.02 -6.25 -12.73
CA VAL A 387 1.02 -5.19 -13.73
C VAL A 387 1.89 -4.06 -13.22
N LEU A 388 2.76 -3.54 -14.08
CA LEU A 388 3.62 -2.40 -13.82
C LEU A 388 3.07 -1.16 -14.53
N ILE A 389 3.19 -0.01 -13.86
CA ILE A 389 2.83 1.31 -14.35
C ILE A 389 4.10 2.17 -14.41
N ASP A 390 4.29 2.89 -15.51
CA ASP A 390 5.32 3.93 -15.70
C ASP A 390 4.66 5.13 -16.36
N GLY A 391 4.72 6.31 -15.74
CA GLY A 391 4.07 7.51 -16.29
C GLY A 391 2.55 7.42 -16.45
N GLY A 392 1.85 6.73 -15.55
CA GLY A 392 0.39 6.54 -15.63
C GLY A 392 -0.08 5.54 -16.69
N ARG A 393 0.85 4.86 -17.37
CA ARG A 393 0.58 3.90 -18.44
C ARG A 393 1.05 2.51 -18.06
N LEU A 394 0.40 1.49 -18.63
CA LEU A 394 0.88 0.11 -18.50
C LEU A 394 2.27 0.00 -19.12
N SER A 395 3.25 -0.43 -18.34
CA SER A 395 4.63 -0.61 -18.78
C SER A 395 5.08 -2.06 -18.78
N GLY A 396 4.38 -2.94 -18.07
CA GLY A 396 4.80 -4.33 -17.92
C GLY A 396 3.77 -5.28 -17.33
N ILE A 397 3.87 -6.55 -17.70
CA ILE A 397 3.19 -7.69 -17.05
C ILE A 397 4.27 -8.70 -16.64
N VAL A 398 4.35 -9.01 -15.35
CA VAL A 398 5.40 -9.85 -14.77
C VAL A 398 4.82 -11.07 -14.05
N ASP A 399 5.72 -11.93 -13.54
CA ASP A 399 5.36 -13.07 -12.69
C ASP A 399 4.41 -14.07 -13.37
N TRP A 400 4.96 -14.71 -14.40
CA TRP A 400 4.28 -15.64 -15.29
C TRP A 400 4.34 -17.10 -14.79
N GLU A 401 4.64 -17.31 -13.51
CA GLU A 401 4.80 -18.65 -12.92
C GLU A 401 3.54 -19.51 -13.00
N SER A 402 2.37 -18.85 -12.95
CA SER A 402 1.04 -19.49 -12.97
C SER A 402 0.42 -19.49 -14.37
N ALA A 403 1.19 -19.17 -15.41
CA ALA A 403 0.66 -19.13 -16.78
C ALA A 403 0.17 -20.51 -17.21
N ALA A 404 -1.04 -20.55 -17.78
CA ALA A 404 -1.74 -21.78 -18.13
C ALA A 404 -2.76 -21.56 -19.25
N PHE A 405 -3.07 -22.64 -19.96
CA PHE A 405 -4.24 -22.76 -20.82
C PHE A 405 -5.43 -23.13 -19.94
N MET A 406 -6.35 -22.18 -19.74
CA MET A 406 -7.49 -22.30 -18.82
C MET A 406 -8.71 -21.56 -19.37
N PRO A 407 -9.93 -21.81 -18.85
CA PRO A 407 -11.12 -21.07 -19.25
C PRO A 407 -10.96 -19.56 -19.01
N THR A 408 -11.50 -18.73 -19.89
CA THR A 408 -11.33 -17.28 -19.82
C THR A 408 -11.82 -16.66 -18.52
N TYR A 409 -12.89 -17.18 -17.91
CA TYR A 409 -13.44 -16.63 -16.68
C TYR A 409 -12.49 -16.75 -15.49
N TRP A 410 -11.50 -17.66 -15.50
CA TRP A 410 -10.52 -17.81 -14.41
C TRP A 410 -9.64 -16.56 -14.25
N GLU A 411 -9.29 -15.91 -15.35
CA GLU A 411 -8.52 -14.65 -15.30
C GLU A 411 -9.35 -13.55 -14.63
N CYS A 412 -10.64 -13.44 -14.99
CA CYS A 412 -11.58 -12.50 -14.39
C CYS A 412 -11.78 -12.79 -12.89
N ALA A 413 -12.06 -14.05 -12.52
CA ALA A 413 -12.24 -14.46 -11.14
C ALA A 413 -10.98 -14.16 -10.28
N LYS A 414 -9.78 -14.43 -10.81
CA LYS A 414 -8.51 -14.13 -10.12
C LYS A 414 -8.29 -12.62 -9.95
N ALA A 415 -8.52 -11.84 -11.01
CA ALA A 415 -8.39 -10.39 -10.95
C ALA A 415 -9.37 -9.79 -9.92
N MET A 416 -10.64 -10.18 -9.97
CA MET A 416 -11.68 -9.69 -9.05
C MET A 416 -11.41 -10.10 -7.59
N ARG A 417 -10.98 -11.35 -7.34
CA ARG A 417 -10.62 -11.80 -5.98
C ARG A 417 -9.45 -11.02 -5.38
N THR A 418 -8.51 -10.61 -6.23
CA THR A 418 -7.27 -9.91 -5.81
C THR A 418 -7.37 -8.39 -5.90
N ALA A 419 -8.55 -7.87 -6.29
CA ALA A 419 -8.86 -6.44 -6.33
C ALA A 419 -8.99 -5.89 -4.90
N ARG A 420 -7.89 -5.30 -4.42
CA ARG A 420 -7.78 -4.75 -3.07
C ARG A 420 -8.19 -3.27 -2.95
N SER A 421 -8.64 -2.65 -4.03
CA SER A 421 -9.10 -1.27 -4.05
C SER A 421 -10.26 -1.09 -5.02
N GLU A 422 -11.07 -0.05 -4.82
CA GLU A 422 -12.21 0.25 -5.70
C GLU A 422 -11.75 0.61 -7.12
N GLU A 423 -10.59 1.27 -7.26
CA GLU A 423 -9.99 1.57 -8.57
C GLU A 423 -9.60 0.31 -9.33
N ALA A 424 -9.12 -0.72 -8.63
CA ALA A 424 -8.79 -2.01 -9.26
C ALA A 424 -10.05 -2.70 -9.77
N LYS A 425 -11.12 -2.72 -8.95
CA LYS A 425 -12.42 -3.28 -9.34
C LYS A 425 -12.98 -2.56 -10.56
N GLU A 426 -12.98 -1.23 -10.54
CA GLU A 426 -13.44 -0.39 -11.65
C GLU A 426 -12.70 -0.74 -12.96
N ILE A 427 -11.37 -0.88 -12.92
CA ILE A 427 -10.58 -1.26 -14.09
C ILE A 427 -10.99 -2.66 -14.61
N TYR A 428 -11.18 -3.64 -13.73
CA TYR A 428 -11.56 -4.99 -14.12
C TYR A 428 -12.99 -5.09 -14.65
N GLU A 429 -13.92 -4.35 -14.04
CA GLU A 429 -15.30 -4.21 -14.53
C GLU A 429 -15.31 -3.61 -15.94
N LYS A 430 -14.41 -2.66 -16.26
CA LYS A 430 -14.26 -2.14 -17.63
C LYS A 430 -13.72 -3.17 -18.63
N ILE A 431 -12.93 -4.15 -18.18
CA ILE A 431 -12.36 -5.20 -19.06
C ILE A 431 -13.40 -6.26 -19.40
N TRP A 432 -14.14 -6.75 -18.40
CA TRP A 432 -15.01 -7.92 -18.56
C TRP A 432 -16.51 -7.58 -18.55
N GLY A 433 -16.91 -6.44 -17.97
CA GLY A 433 -18.31 -6.09 -17.74
C GLY A 433 -19.06 -7.24 -17.05
N ASP A 434 -20.29 -7.49 -17.50
CA ASP A 434 -21.15 -8.54 -16.95
C ASP A 434 -20.91 -9.93 -17.58
N LYS A 435 -19.86 -10.08 -18.39
CA LYS A 435 -19.64 -11.28 -19.23
C LYS A 435 -19.55 -12.58 -18.43
N PHE A 436 -19.02 -12.51 -17.21
CA PHE A 436 -18.77 -13.67 -16.35
C PHE A 436 -19.55 -13.61 -15.04
N GLU A 437 -20.64 -12.85 -14.98
CA GLU A 437 -21.38 -12.63 -13.73
C GLU A 437 -21.92 -13.95 -13.15
N VAL A 438 -22.38 -14.87 -14.00
CA VAL A 438 -22.87 -16.20 -13.59
C VAL A 438 -21.76 -17.04 -12.95
N GLU A 439 -20.53 -16.97 -13.48
CA GLU A 439 -19.37 -17.65 -12.92
C GLU A 439 -18.82 -16.93 -11.68
N LEU A 440 -18.93 -15.61 -11.60
CA LEU A 440 -18.46 -14.79 -10.49
C LEU A 440 -19.34 -14.91 -9.24
N GLU A 441 -20.66 -15.12 -9.39
CA GLU A 441 -21.58 -15.31 -8.26
C GLU A 441 -21.15 -16.42 -7.28
N PRO A 442 -20.92 -17.68 -7.73
CA PRO A 442 -20.43 -18.73 -6.83
C PRO A 442 -19.00 -18.47 -6.34
N GLU A 443 -18.14 -17.84 -7.15
CA GLU A 443 -16.80 -17.46 -6.72
C GLU A 443 -16.85 -16.45 -5.56
N ARG A 444 -17.65 -15.38 -5.66
CA ARG A 444 -17.88 -14.41 -4.58
C ARG A 444 -18.41 -15.09 -3.31
N TRP A 445 -19.31 -16.06 -3.45
CA TRP A 445 -19.77 -16.85 -2.30
C TRP A 445 -18.62 -17.63 -1.65
N ILE A 446 -17.79 -18.32 -2.43
CA ILE A 446 -16.60 -19.04 -1.94
C ILE A 446 -15.65 -18.06 -1.24
N TRP A 447 -15.44 -16.87 -1.81
CA TRP A 447 -14.52 -15.89 -1.24
C TRP A 447 -14.97 -15.37 0.12
N ASN A 448 -16.29 -15.24 0.33
CA ASN A 448 -16.88 -14.86 1.60
C ASN A 448 -16.89 -16.01 2.62
N ALA A 449 -17.12 -17.25 2.18
CA ALA A 449 -17.13 -18.44 3.03
C ALA A 449 -15.71 -18.84 3.48
N PHE A 450 -14.72 -18.62 2.61
CA PHE A 450 -13.29 -18.89 2.83
C PHE A 450 -12.49 -17.62 2.58
N PRO A 451 -12.59 -16.63 3.50
CA PRO A 451 -11.74 -15.44 3.41
C PRO A 451 -10.28 -15.89 3.47
N PHE A 452 -9.40 -15.16 2.77
CA PHE A 452 -7.97 -15.37 2.93
C PHE A 452 -7.65 -15.40 4.42
N LEU A 453 -7.06 -16.51 4.90
CA LEU A 453 -6.70 -16.69 6.31
C LEU A 453 -6.02 -15.41 6.81
N GLY A 454 -6.74 -14.70 7.68
CA GLY A 454 -6.28 -13.48 8.36
C GLY A 454 -5.47 -13.83 9.60
#